data_AF-A0A1I3NEB0-F1
#
_entry.id   AF-A0A1I3NEB0-F1
#
_cell.length_a   1.000
_cell.length_b   1.000
_cell.length_c   1.000
_cell.angle_alpha   90.00
_cell.angle_beta   90.00
_cell.angle_gamma   90.00
#
_symmetry.space_group_name_H-M   'P 1'
#
loop_
_entity.id
_entity.type
_entity.pdbx_description
1 polymer ?
#
loop_
_entity_poly.entity_id
_entity_poly.type
_entity_poly.pdbx_seq_one_letter_code
_entity_poly.pdbx_strand_id
1 'polypeptide(L)'
;METPAWTPSELDPVVIPQAIAGAHQVATSGTVVWHTAGAPFATIECTRIGGEPGLDTELIDVAVSDQLFDTDAGPVGDRVLSSFLADPTIMPAVSLETLSGDRRLARPGPFPSGLMKRVAKAWTTPLSQLSCAHARVLVGQKFGLRWLASPVAEFLIQHPRAECDLYPGDLICGALRAHREFLEFAPDNARALFAGDFAWMEATFAFDPDGRLYLEATEDLASARRLLGLV
;
A
#
# COMPACT_ATOMS: atom_id res chain seq x y z
N MET A 1 24.79 -32.65 -43.44
CA MET A 1 24.05 -31.62 -42.69
C MET A 1 23.91 -32.15 -41.28
N GLU A 2 24.81 -31.74 -40.41
CA GLU A 2 24.87 -32.14 -39.01
C GLU A 2 24.20 -31.05 -38.17
N THR A 3 23.30 -31.46 -37.28
CA THR A 3 22.62 -30.61 -36.31
C THR A 3 23.56 -30.29 -35.15
N PRO A 4 23.69 -29.04 -34.69
CA PRO A 4 24.56 -28.72 -33.57
C PRO A 4 23.96 -29.16 -32.24
N ALA A 5 24.81 -29.74 -31.38
CA ALA A 5 24.49 -30.09 -30.00
C ALA A 5 24.39 -28.82 -29.14
N TRP A 6 23.33 -28.72 -28.34
CA TRP A 6 23.07 -27.61 -27.43
C TRP A 6 23.66 -27.94 -26.05
N THR A 7 24.49 -27.05 -25.50
CA THR A 7 24.99 -27.13 -24.11
C THR A 7 24.16 -26.21 -23.22
N PRO A 8 23.60 -26.68 -22.09
CA PRO A 8 22.78 -25.86 -21.21
C PRO A 8 23.68 -25.01 -20.29
N SER A 9 23.98 -23.78 -20.70
CA SER A 9 24.64 -22.78 -19.84
C SER A 9 24.10 -21.36 -19.99
N GLU A 10 22.94 -21.16 -20.62
CA GLU A 10 22.37 -19.83 -20.90
C GLU A 10 20.90 -19.69 -20.43
N LEU A 11 20.54 -20.30 -19.30
CA LEU A 11 19.31 -19.93 -18.59
C LEU A 11 19.66 -19.00 -17.45
N ASP A 12 19.19 -17.75 -17.54
CA ASP A 12 19.21 -16.79 -16.45
C ASP A 12 18.54 -17.43 -15.22
N PRO A 13 19.19 -17.45 -14.04
CA PRO A 13 18.52 -17.89 -12.84
C PRO A 13 17.46 -16.85 -12.48
N VAL A 14 16.19 -17.22 -12.62
CA VAL A 14 15.08 -16.54 -11.94
C VAL A 14 15.45 -16.53 -10.46
N VAL A 15 15.75 -15.34 -9.93
CA VAL A 15 16.12 -15.15 -8.52
C VAL A 15 14.89 -15.41 -7.67
N ILE A 16 14.71 -16.66 -7.25
CA ILE A 16 13.77 -17.03 -6.21
C ILE A 16 14.36 -16.51 -4.88
N PRO A 17 13.64 -15.68 -4.09
CA PRO A 17 14.16 -15.17 -2.83
C PRO A 17 14.64 -16.31 -1.91
N GLN A 18 15.83 -16.15 -1.32
CA GLN A 18 16.49 -17.15 -0.46
C GLN A 18 15.66 -17.63 0.75
N ALA A 19 14.52 -16.98 1.06
CA ALA A 19 13.59 -17.41 2.10
C ALA A 19 12.92 -18.77 1.82
N ILE A 20 13.02 -19.30 0.59
CA ILE A 20 12.45 -20.60 0.20
C ILE A 20 13.45 -21.76 0.37
N ALA A 21 14.74 -21.45 0.62
CA ALA A 21 15.80 -22.44 0.80
C ALA A 21 15.77 -23.06 2.22
N GLY A 22 14.80 -23.92 2.49
CA GLY A 22 14.77 -24.67 3.75
C GLY A 22 13.56 -25.58 3.99
N ALA A 23 12.50 -25.49 3.18
CA ALA A 23 11.31 -26.31 3.36
C ALA A 23 11.34 -27.53 2.44
N HIS A 24 11.83 -28.66 2.95
CA HIS A 24 11.56 -29.96 2.34
C HIS A 24 10.16 -30.42 2.74
N GLN A 25 9.13 -30.01 1.99
CA GLN A 25 7.82 -30.65 2.06
C GLN A 25 7.46 -31.22 0.69
N VAL A 26 7.24 -32.53 0.66
CA VAL A 26 6.78 -33.27 -0.52
C VAL A 26 5.29 -32.96 -0.70
N ALA A 27 4.96 -32.09 -1.65
CA ALA A 27 3.59 -31.70 -1.93
C ALA A 27 2.91 -32.75 -2.82
N THR A 28 1.97 -33.51 -2.26
CA THR A 28 0.87 -34.08 -3.06
C THR A 28 0.01 -32.92 -3.58
N SER A 29 -0.41 -32.97 -4.85
CA SER A 29 -1.24 -31.95 -5.53
C SER A 29 -2.22 -31.23 -4.60
N GLY A 30 -2.16 -29.91 -4.54
CA GLY A 30 -3.01 -29.10 -3.66
C GLY A 30 -2.58 -27.63 -3.62
N THR A 31 -3.42 -26.80 -3.00
CA THR A 31 -3.14 -25.38 -2.74
C THR A 31 -2.34 -25.26 -1.45
N VAL A 32 -1.17 -24.63 -1.52
CA VAL A 32 -0.37 -24.33 -0.32
C VAL A 32 -0.49 -22.84 -0.03
N VAL A 33 -1.06 -22.51 1.13
CA VAL A 33 -1.16 -21.14 1.63
C VAL A 33 0.01 -20.91 2.58
N TRP A 34 0.88 -19.97 2.24
CA TRP A 34 2.00 -19.62 3.10
C TRP A 34 1.64 -18.42 3.99
N HIS A 35 2.04 -18.53 5.26
CA HIS A 35 1.84 -17.49 6.26
C HIS A 35 3.20 -16.97 6.74
N THR A 36 3.36 -15.65 6.82
CA THR A 36 4.43 -15.00 7.57
C THR A 36 3.79 -14.13 8.65
N ALA A 37 4.24 -14.30 9.90
CA ALA A 37 3.78 -13.51 11.06
C ALA A 37 2.25 -13.33 11.19
N GLY A 38 1.45 -14.33 10.82
CA GLY A 38 0.00 -14.35 11.06
C GLY A 38 -0.90 -13.85 9.93
N ALA A 39 -0.37 -13.49 8.75
CA ALA A 39 -1.17 -13.15 7.59
C ALA A 39 -0.79 -14.02 6.37
N PRO A 40 -1.77 -14.47 5.54
CA PRO A 40 -1.46 -15.13 4.28
C PRO A 40 -0.82 -14.11 3.33
N PHE A 41 0.35 -14.42 2.78
CA PHE A 41 1.09 -13.51 1.88
C PHE A 41 1.09 -13.97 0.41
N ALA A 42 0.85 -15.26 0.16
CA ALA A 42 0.74 -15.81 -1.18
C ALA A 42 -0.10 -17.10 -1.14
N THR A 43 -0.90 -17.30 -2.19
CA THR A 43 -1.51 -18.61 -2.49
C THR A 43 -0.79 -19.18 -3.69
N ILE A 44 -0.19 -20.36 -3.51
CA ILE A 44 0.49 -21.09 -4.58
C ILE A 44 -0.39 -22.27 -4.95
N GLU A 45 -0.80 -22.33 -6.22
CA GLU A 45 -1.42 -23.53 -6.78
C GLU A 45 -0.31 -24.37 -7.42
N CYS A 46 -0.08 -25.56 -6.84
CA CYS A 46 0.86 -26.53 -7.38
C CYS A 46 0.08 -27.57 -8.20
N THR A 47 0.29 -27.57 -9.51
CA THR A 47 -0.27 -28.61 -10.39
C THR A 47 0.80 -29.66 -10.71
N ARG A 48 0.50 -30.92 -10.44
CA ARG A 48 1.40 -32.04 -10.77
C ARG A 48 1.36 -32.29 -12.27
N ILE A 49 2.42 -31.92 -12.97
CA ILE A 49 2.64 -32.31 -14.37
C ILE A 49 3.46 -33.60 -14.30
N GLY A 50 2.91 -34.74 -14.69
CA GLY A 50 3.47 -36.07 -14.43
C GLY A 50 4.99 -36.24 -14.69
N GLY A 51 5.62 -37.17 -13.96
CA GLY A 51 7.02 -37.56 -14.15
C GLY A 51 7.19 -38.72 -15.14
N GLU A 52 8.29 -38.73 -15.88
CA GLU A 52 8.68 -39.89 -16.69
C GLU A 52 9.13 -41.06 -15.79
N PRO A 53 8.70 -42.31 -16.06
CA PRO A 53 9.12 -43.45 -15.27
C PRO A 53 10.63 -43.68 -15.42
N GLY A 54 11.38 -43.45 -14.34
CA GLY A 54 12.83 -43.68 -14.27
C GLY A 54 13.68 -42.46 -13.93
N LEU A 55 13.08 -41.27 -13.81
CA LEU A 55 13.73 -40.06 -13.29
C LEU A 55 13.17 -39.72 -11.91
N ASP A 56 14.05 -39.57 -10.92
CA ASP A 56 13.70 -39.13 -9.55
C ASP A 56 13.35 -37.62 -9.47
N THR A 57 13.16 -36.97 -10.61
CA THR A 57 12.88 -35.53 -10.70
C THR A 57 11.42 -35.30 -11.06
N GLU A 58 10.62 -34.82 -10.10
CA GLU A 58 9.26 -34.34 -10.36
C GLU A 58 9.29 -32.90 -10.87
N LEU A 59 8.57 -32.64 -11.97
CA LEU A 59 8.27 -31.28 -12.41
C LEU A 59 7.01 -30.79 -11.68
N ILE A 60 7.17 -29.71 -10.91
CA ILE A 60 6.06 -29.00 -10.29
C ILE A 60 5.89 -27.69 -11.06
N ASP A 61 4.72 -27.48 -11.63
CA ASP A 61 4.35 -26.16 -12.15
C ASP A 61 3.80 -25.32 -11.00
N VAL A 62 4.46 -24.18 -10.78
CA VAL A 62 4.21 -23.29 -9.66
C VAL A 62 3.58 -22.03 -10.23
N ALA A 63 2.26 -21.97 -10.19
CA ALA A 63 1.55 -20.73 -10.48
C ALA A 63 1.53 -19.89 -9.20
N VAL A 64 2.42 -18.89 -9.13
CA VAL A 64 2.32 -17.83 -8.13
C VAL A 64 1.23 -16.88 -8.61
N SER A 65 0.08 -16.89 -7.95
CA SER A 65 -0.96 -15.91 -8.22
C SER A 65 -0.52 -14.56 -7.65
N ASP A 66 0.00 -13.69 -8.51
CA ASP A 66 0.33 -12.28 -8.22
C ASP A 66 -0.90 -11.44 -7.80
N GLN A 67 -2.09 -12.03 -7.79
CA GLN A 67 -3.35 -11.35 -7.47
C GLN A 67 -3.50 -10.85 -6.03
N LEU A 68 -2.54 -11.13 -5.14
CA LEU A 68 -2.68 -10.70 -3.73
C LEU A 68 -2.19 -9.28 -3.46
N PHE A 69 -1.42 -8.67 -4.37
CA PHE A 69 -1.13 -7.25 -4.32
C PHE A 69 -1.17 -6.70 -5.74
N ASP A 70 -2.37 -6.31 -6.19
CA ASP A 70 -2.54 -5.41 -7.32
C ASP A 70 -1.87 -4.06 -6.95
N THR A 71 -0.54 -4.04 -7.06
CA THR A 71 0.36 -2.97 -6.62
C THR A 71 0.30 -1.74 -7.53
N ASP A 72 -0.51 -1.82 -8.58
CA ASP A 72 -0.82 -0.75 -9.52
C ASP A 72 -2.32 -0.49 -9.55
N ALA A 73 -2.92 -0.14 -8.40
CA ALA A 73 -4.32 0.32 -8.33
C ALA A 73 -4.64 1.49 -9.31
N GLY A 74 -3.61 2.08 -9.91
CA GLY A 74 -3.72 3.13 -10.91
C GLY A 74 -4.25 4.43 -10.30
N PRO A 75 -4.68 5.38 -11.14
CA PRO A 75 -5.33 6.59 -10.67
C PRO A 75 -6.66 6.23 -9.99
N VAL A 76 -6.71 6.37 -8.67
CA VAL A 76 -7.90 6.13 -7.84
C VAL A 76 -8.49 7.40 -7.26
N GLY A 77 -7.99 8.58 -7.66
CA GLY A 77 -8.30 9.84 -7.00
C GLY A 77 -9.79 10.17 -6.85
N ASP A 78 -10.61 9.88 -7.86
CA ASP A 78 -12.06 10.11 -7.82
C ASP A 78 -12.85 8.98 -7.16
N ARG A 79 -12.21 7.84 -6.87
CA ARG A 79 -12.87 6.70 -6.22
C ARG A 79 -13.09 7.00 -4.74
N VAL A 80 -14.22 6.51 -4.21
CA VAL A 80 -14.59 6.70 -2.82
C VAL A 80 -13.68 5.85 -1.92
N LEU A 81 -13.06 6.46 -0.93
CA LEU A 81 -12.13 5.81 -0.01
C LEU A 81 -12.77 4.61 0.71
N SER A 82 -14.03 4.75 1.13
CA SER A 82 -14.77 3.68 1.82
C SER A 82 -14.95 2.40 0.99
N SER A 83 -14.80 2.47 -0.34
CA SER A 83 -14.88 1.29 -1.21
C SER A 83 -13.66 0.36 -1.12
N PHE A 84 -12.60 0.81 -0.44
CA PHE A 84 -11.35 0.06 -0.25
C PHE A 84 -11.16 -0.41 1.21
N LEU A 85 -12.09 -0.09 2.11
CA LEU A 85 -11.99 -0.42 3.53
C LEU A 85 -12.69 -1.75 3.78
N ALA A 86 -12.15 -2.58 4.67
CA ALA A 86 -12.77 -3.86 5.03
C ALA A 86 -14.10 -3.62 5.75
N ASP A 87 -14.15 -2.59 6.59
CA ASP A 87 -15.38 -2.12 7.23
C ASP A 87 -15.71 -0.69 6.78
N PRO A 88 -16.65 -0.50 5.83
CA PRO A 88 -17.02 0.84 5.37
C PRO A 88 -17.75 1.66 6.46
N THR A 89 -18.23 1.03 7.54
CA THR A 89 -18.95 1.73 8.61
C THR A 89 -18.05 2.61 9.47
N ILE A 90 -16.72 2.41 9.40
CA ILE A 90 -15.74 3.28 10.05
C ILE A 90 -15.77 4.72 9.50
N MET A 91 -16.36 4.90 8.32
CA MET A 91 -16.57 6.19 7.66
C MET A 91 -18.05 6.58 7.74
N PRO A 92 -18.48 7.38 8.73
CA PRO A 92 -19.88 7.69 8.92
C PRO A 92 -20.44 8.63 7.83
N ALA A 93 -21.75 8.66 7.67
CA ALA A 93 -22.44 9.55 6.71
C ALA A 93 -22.52 11.03 7.17
N VAL A 94 -21.56 11.49 7.99
CA VAL A 94 -21.45 12.87 8.47
C VAL A 94 -20.12 13.48 8.04
N SER A 95 -20.08 14.81 7.86
CA SER A 95 -18.89 15.53 7.43
C SER A 95 -17.94 15.86 8.59
N LEU A 96 -16.69 16.19 8.26
CA LEU A 96 -15.72 16.68 9.26
C LEU A 96 -16.14 18.02 9.85
N GLU A 97 -16.77 18.90 9.08
CA GLU A 97 -17.40 20.12 9.60
C GLU A 97 -18.36 19.79 10.75
N THR A 98 -19.20 18.76 10.57
CA THR A 98 -20.19 18.35 11.57
C THR A 98 -19.51 17.72 12.78
N LEU A 99 -18.55 16.82 12.57
CA LEU A 99 -17.86 16.10 13.63
C LEU A 99 -16.97 17.00 14.50
N SER A 100 -16.28 17.96 13.88
CA SER A 100 -15.39 18.89 14.57
C SER A 100 -16.11 20.11 15.14
N GLY A 101 -17.27 20.47 14.58
CA GLY A 101 -17.92 21.74 14.82
C GLY A 101 -17.20 22.95 14.22
N ASP A 102 -16.06 22.76 13.53
CA ASP A 102 -15.27 23.85 12.95
C ASP A 102 -15.76 24.18 11.53
N ARG A 103 -16.44 25.33 11.42
CA ARG A 103 -16.98 25.83 10.16
C ARG A 103 -15.99 26.70 9.36
N ARG A 104 -14.81 27.01 9.91
CA ARG A 104 -13.85 27.92 9.25
C ARG A 104 -13.31 27.32 7.95
N LEU A 105 -13.05 26.01 7.93
CA LEU A 105 -12.56 25.32 6.75
C LEU A 105 -13.66 25.11 5.69
N ALA A 106 -14.93 24.99 6.12
CA ALA A 106 -16.07 24.85 5.20
C ALA A 106 -16.37 26.13 4.42
N ARG A 107 -15.96 27.30 4.93
CA ARG A 107 -16.31 28.61 4.37
C ARG A 107 -15.04 29.43 4.18
N PRO A 108 -14.27 29.16 3.12
CA PRO A 108 -13.07 29.94 2.87
C PRO A 108 -13.46 31.38 2.49
N GLY A 109 -12.59 32.34 2.77
CA GLY A 109 -12.85 33.78 2.57
C GLY A 109 -13.09 34.19 1.10
N PRO A 110 -13.24 35.50 0.81
CA PRO A 110 -13.69 35.99 -0.51
C PRO A 110 -12.75 35.67 -1.68
N PHE A 111 -11.47 35.39 -1.42
CA PHE A 111 -10.47 35.07 -2.43
C PHE A 111 -9.77 33.74 -2.12
N PRO A 112 -10.48 32.60 -2.23
CA PRO A 112 -9.93 31.32 -1.80
C PRO A 112 -8.97 30.76 -2.86
N SER A 113 -7.79 30.32 -2.43
CA SER A 113 -6.85 29.59 -3.29
C SER A 113 -7.45 28.25 -3.75
N GLY A 114 -6.86 27.63 -4.78
CA GLY A 114 -7.29 26.31 -5.24
C GLY A 114 -7.25 25.24 -4.14
N LEU A 115 -6.22 25.27 -3.30
CA LEU A 115 -6.10 24.38 -2.14
C LEU A 115 -7.21 24.64 -1.12
N MET A 116 -7.51 25.90 -0.80
CA MET A 116 -8.61 26.24 0.12
C MET A 116 -9.96 25.74 -0.38
N LYS A 117 -10.22 25.83 -1.70
CA LYS A 117 -11.45 25.30 -2.31
C LYS A 117 -11.54 23.77 -2.17
N ARG A 118 -10.44 23.05 -2.43
CA ARG A 118 -10.40 21.58 -2.28
C ARG A 118 -10.56 21.15 -0.83
N VAL A 119 -9.88 21.82 0.10
CA VAL A 119 -10.04 21.57 1.54
C VAL A 119 -11.49 21.82 1.96
N ALA A 120 -12.09 22.94 1.58
CA ALA A 120 -13.48 23.24 1.92
C ALA A 120 -14.45 22.19 1.38
N LYS A 121 -14.24 21.73 0.14
CA LYS A 121 -15.03 20.66 -0.47
C LYS A 121 -14.88 19.34 0.30
N ALA A 122 -13.65 18.93 0.60
CA ALA A 122 -13.38 17.71 1.36
C ALA A 122 -13.95 17.78 2.78
N TRP A 123 -13.78 18.92 3.46
CA TRP A 123 -14.24 19.15 4.84
C TRP A 123 -15.76 19.06 5.01
N THR A 124 -16.51 19.46 3.98
CA THR A 124 -17.97 19.46 3.93
C THR A 124 -18.57 18.17 3.35
N THR A 125 -17.74 17.33 2.71
CA THR A 125 -18.19 16.04 2.15
C THR A 125 -18.39 15.03 3.30
N PRO A 126 -19.49 14.24 3.30
CA PRO A 126 -19.66 13.15 4.26
C PRO A 126 -18.47 12.19 4.23
N LEU A 127 -18.01 11.70 5.39
CA LEU A 127 -16.84 10.80 5.44
C LEU A 127 -17.05 9.57 4.56
N SER A 128 -18.24 8.96 4.59
CA SER A 128 -18.60 7.81 3.74
C SER A 128 -18.49 8.06 2.22
N GLN A 129 -18.41 9.33 1.79
CA GLN A 129 -18.34 9.77 0.40
C GLN A 129 -17.02 10.49 0.06
N LEU A 130 -16.05 10.53 0.98
CA LEU A 130 -14.75 11.09 0.67
C LEU A 130 -14.06 10.26 -0.41
N SER A 131 -13.51 10.94 -1.42
CA SER A 131 -12.66 10.30 -2.42
C SER A 131 -11.23 10.19 -1.91
N CYS A 132 -10.41 9.37 -2.58
CA CYS A 132 -8.98 9.29 -2.30
C CYS A 132 -8.29 10.66 -2.48
N ALA A 133 -8.68 11.46 -3.49
CA ALA A 133 -8.19 12.83 -3.68
C ALA A 133 -8.54 13.76 -2.51
N HIS A 134 -9.77 13.65 -1.97
CA HIS A 134 -10.16 14.40 -0.79
C HIS A 134 -9.33 14.00 0.43
N ALA A 135 -9.14 12.69 0.65
CA ALA A 135 -8.31 12.18 1.74
C ALA A 135 -6.87 12.69 1.64
N ARG A 136 -6.28 12.65 0.43
CA ARG A 136 -4.93 13.17 0.16
C ARG A 136 -4.80 14.64 0.52
N VAL A 137 -5.75 15.47 0.12
CA VAL A 137 -5.75 16.91 0.44
C VAL A 137 -5.85 17.12 1.95
N LEU A 138 -6.74 16.40 2.65
CA LEU A 138 -6.92 16.57 4.10
C LEU A 138 -5.71 16.08 4.89
N VAL A 139 -5.18 14.90 4.57
CA VAL A 139 -3.99 14.31 5.23
C VAL A 139 -2.76 15.17 4.98
N GLY A 140 -2.54 15.61 3.73
CA GLY A 140 -1.42 16.48 3.38
C GLY A 140 -1.45 17.86 4.08
N GLN A 141 -2.62 18.30 4.57
CA GLN A 141 -2.77 19.50 5.40
C GLN A 141 -2.92 19.20 6.89
N LYS A 142 -2.81 17.93 7.29
CA LYS A 142 -3.00 17.45 8.67
C LYS A 142 -4.35 17.80 9.28
N PHE A 143 -5.40 17.86 8.45
CA PHE A 143 -6.75 18.18 8.88
C PHE A 143 -7.59 16.93 9.12
N GLY A 144 -8.35 16.92 10.22
CA GLY A 144 -9.32 15.86 10.50
C GLY A 144 -8.72 14.50 10.82
N LEU A 145 -7.41 14.41 11.10
CA LEU A 145 -6.71 13.14 11.31
C LEU A 145 -7.25 12.32 12.49
N ARG A 146 -7.87 12.96 13.49
CA ARG A 146 -8.59 12.27 14.56
C ARG A 146 -9.66 11.28 14.05
N TRP A 147 -10.26 11.55 12.91
CA TRP A 147 -11.27 10.68 12.29
C TRP A 147 -10.74 9.95 11.06
N LEU A 148 -9.69 10.48 10.41
CA LEU A 148 -9.16 9.94 9.16
C LEU A 148 -7.96 9.01 9.32
N ALA A 149 -7.20 9.09 10.41
CA ALA A 149 -5.94 8.35 10.53
C ALA A 149 -6.13 6.83 10.39
N SER A 150 -7.12 6.25 11.09
CA SER A 150 -7.39 4.80 11.04
C SER A 150 -7.85 4.34 9.65
N PRO A 151 -8.92 4.90 9.02
CA PRO A 151 -9.33 4.45 7.69
C PRO A 151 -8.28 4.71 6.61
N VAL A 152 -7.53 5.82 6.69
CA VAL A 152 -6.45 6.08 5.74
C VAL A 152 -5.30 5.08 5.93
N ALA A 153 -4.93 4.75 7.16
CA ALA A 153 -3.89 3.75 7.39
C ALA A 153 -4.31 2.36 6.90
N GLU A 154 -5.56 1.95 7.13
CA GLU A 154 -6.11 0.70 6.60
C GLU A 154 -6.05 0.63 5.07
N PHE A 155 -6.45 1.72 4.40
CA PHE A 155 -6.32 1.85 2.95
C PHE A 155 -4.86 1.73 2.49
N LEU A 156 -3.95 2.46 3.13
CA LEU A 156 -2.54 2.53 2.73
C LEU A 156 -1.75 1.26 3.01
N ILE A 157 -2.17 0.43 3.98
CA ILE A 157 -1.60 -0.90 4.20
C ILE A 157 -1.84 -1.79 2.97
N GLN A 158 -3.02 -1.67 2.35
CA GLN A 158 -3.41 -2.46 1.19
C GLN A 158 -2.91 -1.85 -0.13
N HIS A 159 -2.88 -0.51 -0.20
CA HIS A 159 -2.57 0.23 -1.43
C HIS A 159 -1.51 1.33 -1.21
N PRO A 160 -0.27 0.98 -0.80
CA PRO A 160 0.75 1.97 -0.45
C PRO A 160 1.17 2.86 -1.63
N ARG A 161 0.99 2.38 -2.87
CA ARG A 161 1.37 3.06 -4.12
C ARG A 161 0.20 3.77 -4.81
N ALA A 162 -0.98 3.83 -4.20
CA ALA A 162 -2.17 4.42 -4.82
C ALA A 162 -1.92 5.86 -5.28
N GLU A 163 -2.32 6.19 -6.52
CA GLU A 163 -2.29 7.54 -7.06
C GLU A 163 -3.63 8.23 -6.75
N CYS A 164 -3.63 9.10 -5.73
CA CYS A 164 -4.86 9.69 -5.23
C CYS A 164 -5.19 11.05 -5.85
N ASP A 165 -4.28 11.70 -6.59
CA ASP A 165 -4.52 12.97 -7.31
C ASP A 165 -3.32 13.34 -8.21
N LEU A 166 -2.09 13.12 -7.73
CA LEU A 166 -0.89 13.70 -8.33
C LEU A 166 0.08 12.68 -8.91
N TYR A 167 0.48 11.69 -8.10
CA TYR A 167 1.46 10.68 -8.47
C TYR A 167 1.29 9.44 -7.58
N PRO A 168 1.82 8.27 -8.01
CA PRO A 168 1.77 7.05 -7.21
C PRO A 168 2.38 7.24 -5.83
N GLY A 169 1.60 6.99 -4.78
CA GLY A 169 2.03 7.12 -3.39
C GLY A 169 1.95 8.54 -2.82
N ASP A 170 1.22 9.45 -3.45
CA ASP A 170 1.04 10.81 -2.92
C ASP A 170 0.35 10.84 -1.55
N LEU A 171 -0.62 9.95 -1.30
CA LEU A 171 -1.28 9.85 0.00
C LEU A 171 -0.35 9.27 1.08
N ILE A 172 0.49 8.28 0.75
CA ILE A 172 1.41 7.68 1.73
C ILE A 172 2.48 8.69 2.16
N CYS A 173 3.01 9.51 1.25
CA CYS A 173 3.92 10.59 1.60
C CYS A 173 3.27 11.59 2.56
N GLY A 174 1.98 11.91 2.35
CA GLY A 174 1.20 12.72 3.28
C GLY A 174 1.08 12.08 4.67
N ALA A 175 0.81 10.77 4.73
CA ALA A 175 0.66 10.03 5.98
C ALA A 175 1.99 9.92 6.76
N LEU A 176 3.11 9.69 6.08
CA LEU A 176 4.45 9.66 6.69
C LEU A 176 4.79 11.01 7.34
N ARG A 177 4.51 12.12 6.66
CA ARG A 177 4.70 13.49 7.20
C ARG A 177 3.75 13.82 8.36
N ALA A 178 2.66 13.07 8.49
CA ALA A 178 1.72 13.12 9.59
C ALA A 178 1.91 11.96 10.59
N HIS A 179 3.10 11.34 10.64
CA HIS A 179 3.32 10.12 11.43
C HIS A 179 2.95 10.27 12.91
N ARG A 180 3.18 11.43 13.52
CA ARG A 180 2.85 11.67 14.94
C ARG A 180 1.35 11.59 15.18
N GLU A 181 0.57 12.23 14.32
CA GLU A 181 -0.89 12.24 14.39
C GLU A 181 -1.46 10.84 14.08
N PHE A 182 -0.85 10.08 13.18
CA PHE A 182 -1.22 8.68 12.94
C PHE A 182 -0.93 7.79 14.15
N LEU A 183 0.24 7.93 14.77
CA LEU A 183 0.58 7.21 16.01
C LEU A 183 -0.36 7.58 17.16
N GLU A 184 -0.82 8.83 17.23
CA GLU A 184 -1.76 9.30 18.26
C GLU A 184 -3.19 8.76 18.03
N PHE A 185 -3.72 8.90 16.82
CA PHE A 185 -5.14 8.66 16.55
C PHE A 185 -5.44 7.25 16.02
N ALA A 186 -4.44 6.51 15.56
CA ALA A 186 -4.59 5.17 15.02
C ALA A 186 -3.35 4.30 15.30
N PRO A 187 -2.95 4.11 16.57
CA PRO A 187 -1.66 3.50 16.92
C PRO A 187 -1.45 2.11 16.31
N ASP A 188 -2.48 1.26 16.30
CA ASP A 188 -2.37 -0.11 15.78
C ASP A 188 -2.23 -0.12 14.25
N ASN A 189 -3.09 0.60 13.52
CA ASN A 189 -2.97 0.74 12.07
C ASN A 189 -1.67 1.45 11.67
N ALA A 190 -1.25 2.48 12.41
CA ALA A 190 -0.02 3.21 12.15
C ALA A 190 1.22 2.33 12.34
N ARG A 191 1.25 1.48 13.38
CA ARG A 191 2.32 0.49 13.56
C ARG A 191 2.39 -0.46 12.37
N ALA A 192 1.26 -1.02 11.94
CA ALA A 192 1.21 -1.90 10.78
C ALA A 192 1.68 -1.19 9.50
N LEU A 193 1.19 0.04 9.27
CA LEU A 193 1.56 0.87 8.13
C LEU A 193 3.07 1.14 8.08
N PHE A 194 3.66 1.62 9.18
CA PHE A 194 5.07 2.02 9.20
C PHE A 194 6.04 0.82 9.28
N ALA A 195 5.54 -0.36 9.61
CA ALA A 195 6.27 -1.63 9.48
C ALA A 195 6.29 -2.17 8.04
N GLY A 196 5.47 -1.62 7.13
CA GLY A 196 5.41 -2.03 5.73
C GLY A 196 6.71 -1.82 4.95
N ASP A 197 6.77 -2.38 3.75
CA ASP A 197 7.89 -2.20 2.82
C ASP A 197 7.73 -0.91 1.99
N PHE A 198 8.78 -0.09 2.01
CA PHE A 198 8.86 1.19 1.32
C PHE A 198 10.04 1.28 0.36
N ALA A 199 10.72 0.16 0.05
CA ALA A 199 11.84 0.13 -0.89
C ALA A 199 11.45 0.68 -2.28
N TRP A 200 10.19 0.53 -2.66
CA TRP A 200 9.65 1.07 -3.92
C TRP A 200 9.67 2.60 -4.00
N MET A 201 9.68 3.32 -2.87
CA MET A 201 9.62 4.79 -2.86
C MET A 201 10.83 5.39 -3.57
N GLU A 202 12.03 4.82 -3.38
CA GLU A 202 13.25 5.30 -4.04
C GLU A 202 13.12 5.30 -5.56
N ALA A 203 12.63 4.19 -6.12
CA ALA A 203 12.43 4.04 -7.56
C ALA A 203 11.33 4.98 -8.09
N THR A 204 10.21 5.11 -7.37
CA THR A 204 9.09 5.97 -7.77
C THR A 204 9.47 7.45 -7.77
N PHE A 205 10.25 7.89 -6.78
CA PHE A 205 10.59 9.31 -6.59
C PHE A 205 11.94 9.72 -7.19
N ALA A 206 12.64 8.82 -7.87
CA ALA A 206 13.89 9.13 -8.58
C ALA A 206 13.75 10.26 -9.61
N PHE A 207 12.52 10.55 -10.05
CA PHE A 207 12.21 11.62 -11.01
C PHE A 207 11.93 12.99 -10.37
N ASP A 208 11.84 13.10 -9.04
CA ASP A 208 11.72 14.40 -8.34
C ASP A 208 13.06 15.14 -8.44
N PRO A 209 13.17 16.22 -9.24
CA PRO A 209 14.44 16.89 -9.49
C PRO A 209 15.06 17.50 -8.23
N ASP A 210 14.23 17.81 -7.23
CA ASP A 210 14.69 18.34 -5.95
C ASP A 210 14.84 17.25 -4.88
N GLY A 211 14.28 16.05 -5.10
CA GLY A 211 14.27 14.92 -4.18
C GLY A 211 13.67 15.20 -2.79
N ARG A 212 13.13 16.41 -2.56
CA ARG A 212 12.78 16.90 -1.22
C ARG A 212 11.63 16.12 -0.62
N LEU A 213 10.62 15.81 -1.43
CA LEU A 213 9.44 15.10 -0.94
C LEU A 213 9.83 13.69 -0.46
N TYR A 214 10.66 13.00 -1.23
CA TYR A 214 11.16 11.67 -0.89
C TYR A 214 12.05 11.69 0.36
N LEU A 215 12.99 12.63 0.43
CA LEU A 215 13.88 12.77 1.58
C LEU A 215 13.08 13.07 2.86
N GLU A 216 12.15 14.02 2.83
CA GLU A 216 11.29 14.32 3.98
C GLU A 216 10.48 13.08 4.41
N ALA A 217 9.85 12.38 3.46
CA ALA A 217 9.03 11.21 3.77
C ALA A 217 9.84 10.04 4.35
N THR A 218 11.07 9.82 3.87
CA THR A 218 11.96 8.77 4.39
C THR A 218 12.54 9.11 5.76
N GLU A 219 12.89 10.37 6.00
CA GLU A 219 13.27 10.86 7.33
C GLU A 219 12.14 10.69 8.35
N ASP A 220 10.91 11.04 7.95
CA ASP A 220 9.71 10.87 8.76
C ASP A 220 9.37 9.40 9.02
N LEU A 221 9.53 8.51 8.02
CA LEU A 221 9.40 7.07 8.21
C LEU A 221 10.43 6.54 9.22
N ALA A 222 11.70 6.95 9.10
CA ALA A 222 12.74 6.55 10.04
C ALA A 222 12.44 7.07 11.46
N SER A 223 11.92 8.30 11.57
CA SER A 223 11.44 8.86 12.84
C SER A 223 10.31 8.03 13.45
N ALA A 224 9.28 7.71 12.66
CA ALA A 224 8.15 6.89 13.09
C ALA A 224 8.59 5.50 13.57
N ARG A 225 9.49 4.84 12.82
CA ARG A 225 10.03 3.52 13.17
C ARG A 225 10.81 3.54 14.48
N ARG A 226 11.62 4.57 14.73
CA ARG A 226 12.31 4.75 16.02
C ARG A 226 11.33 4.91 17.18
N LEU A 227 10.27 5.71 17.01
CA LEU A 227 9.22 5.88 18.03
C LEU A 227 8.50 4.57 18.35
N LEU A 228 8.39 3.67 17.37
CA LEU A 228 7.78 2.35 17.52
C LEU A 228 8.75 1.25 18.01
N GLY A 229 10.05 1.52 18.09
CA GLY A 229 11.08 0.53 18.41
C GLY A 229 11.29 -0.52 17.32
N LEU A 230 11.07 -0.16 16.05
CA LEU A 230 11.24 -1.05 14.90
C LEU A 230 12.66 -1.02 14.31
N VAL A 231 13.47 -0.02 14.67
CA VAL A 231 14.88 0.18 14.27
C VAL A 231 15.70 0.75 15.41
#